data_AF-A0A6H1KLQ2-F1
#
_entry.id   AF-A0A6H1KLQ2-F1
#
_cell.length_a   1.000
_cell.length_b   1.000
_cell.length_c   1.000
_cell.angle_alpha   90.00
_cell.angle_beta   90.00
_cell.angle_gamma   90.00
#
_symmetry.space_group_name_H-M   'P 1'
#
loop_
_entity.id
_entity.type
_entity.pdbx_description
1 polymer ?
#
loop_
_entity_poly.entity_id
_entity_poly.type
_entity_poly.pdbx_seq_one_letter_code
_entity_poly.pdbx_strand_id
1 'polypeptide(L)'
;MTGAWREFLGSEDEWNWNSYRRAIRDFRRNCPAFEKLPKAGERFIKKIPGLHVSPSVGTWSNLVANKDTKPKWEYVELLVLIWGEHHGLSRDEVSAMVIEWARAYKTCGGDPGPRFADVLLMETAVGDANRLDSSQEGSDGDSPATLDSDFSMQDLVRSQQKTIGVYEEMRKAWHAYEMSERGRVQAVQIYTVAFSLLSASTAKVAELNRRIDVLTEFSNIEDRGDMRQLRQKLERATIQRQELEKRLERAERERDEAQAVADFAARKAMELELSLKRAFKGHSDPAAASPSGLPANPGDLLDTETNELDSIDRTIEKMDMYLDRGNEDVHDASETMGLPGYGSELNFGGDAFGSMGMGGPTGGVAKSPRPHVSDPYASGGYWGPEDSYVPGHVKIPMGGPMGGPIVYPPGSADRVLTLAQQTADQAIAEARREANKIVGTAKEEFELLEVKIQQARTTLQSLEPEELPDEGSGADAGDA
;
A
#
# COMPACT_ATOMS: atom_id res chain seq x y z
N MET A 1 11.19 39.67 21.44
CA MET A 1 9.74 39.55 21.73
C MET A 1 9.41 38.08 21.88
N THR A 2 9.44 37.57 23.11
CA THR A 2 8.92 36.23 23.43
C THR A 2 7.41 36.30 23.23
N GLY A 3 6.91 35.73 22.13
CA GLY A 3 5.49 35.82 21.79
C GLY A 3 4.63 35.07 22.82
N ALA A 4 3.44 35.60 23.12
CA ALA A 4 2.47 34.99 24.03
C ALA A 4 2.10 33.54 23.62
N TRP A 5 2.34 33.15 22.37
CA TRP A 5 2.26 31.75 21.93
C TRP A 5 3.09 30.77 22.77
N ARG A 6 4.29 31.13 23.26
CA ARG A 6 5.09 30.24 24.13
C ARG A 6 4.41 30.01 25.47
N GLU A 7 3.78 31.04 26.04
CA GLU A 7 3.03 30.90 27.30
C GLU A 7 1.85 29.93 27.12
N PHE A 8 1.18 29.98 25.97
CA PHE A 8 0.12 29.02 25.63
C PHE A 8 0.63 27.59 25.38
N LEU A 9 1.88 27.43 24.94
CA LEU A 9 2.53 26.12 24.82
C LEU A 9 3.20 25.66 26.12
N GLY A 10 3.45 26.54 27.09
CA GLY A 10 4.14 26.18 28.35
C GLY A 10 3.22 25.81 29.51
N SER A 11 1.91 26.01 29.36
CA SER A 11 0.93 25.75 30.43
C SER A 11 0.66 24.24 30.56
N GLU A 12 1.43 23.56 31.41
CA GLU A 12 1.33 22.11 31.62
C GLU A 12 -0.02 21.61 32.13
N ASP A 13 -0.79 22.47 32.80
CA ASP A 13 -2.02 22.05 33.48
C ASP A 13 -3.23 21.81 32.54
N GLU A 14 -3.19 22.25 31.28
CA GLU A 14 -4.34 22.15 30.35
C GLU A 14 -3.94 21.93 28.87
N TRP A 15 -3.13 20.90 28.61
CA TRP A 15 -2.81 20.48 27.24
C TRP A 15 -4.03 19.87 26.53
N ASN A 16 -4.75 20.72 25.81
CA ASN A 16 -5.83 20.31 24.92
C ASN A 16 -5.72 21.03 23.55
N TRP A 17 -6.47 20.54 22.57
CA TRP A 17 -6.48 21.12 21.22
C TRP A 17 -6.88 22.60 21.18
N ASN A 18 -7.65 23.08 22.17
CA ASN A 18 -8.07 24.48 22.25
C ASN A 18 -6.93 25.42 22.66
N SER A 19 -6.12 25.01 23.63
CA SER A 19 -4.88 25.70 24.03
C SER A 19 -3.89 25.74 22.87
N TYR A 20 -3.68 24.60 22.19
CA TYR A 20 -2.79 24.52 21.03
C TYR A 20 -3.25 25.42 19.86
N ARG A 21 -4.55 25.43 19.54
CA ARG A 21 -5.13 26.32 18.52
C ARG A 21 -5.07 27.80 18.93
N ARG A 22 -5.13 28.11 20.22
CA ARG A 22 -4.92 29.48 20.73
C ARG A 22 -3.48 29.92 20.50
N ALA A 23 -2.50 29.04 20.75
CA ALA A 23 -1.11 29.29 20.41
C ALA A 23 -0.93 29.54 18.90
N ILE A 24 -1.54 28.72 18.02
CA ILE A 24 -1.47 28.92 16.55
C ILE A 24 -2.04 30.29 16.16
N ARG A 25 -3.16 30.71 16.76
CA ARG A 25 -3.78 32.01 16.48
C ARG A 25 -2.89 33.18 16.87
N ASP A 26 -2.27 33.10 18.06
CA ASP A 26 -1.36 34.13 18.51
C ASP A 26 -0.10 34.18 17.66
N PHE A 27 0.47 33.01 17.37
CA PHE A 27 1.59 32.85 16.44
C PHE A 27 1.30 33.48 15.07
N ARG A 28 0.08 33.25 14.54
CA ARG A 28 -0.39 33.82 13.27
C ARG A 28 -0.47 35.35 13.28
N ARG A 29 -0.72 36.01 14.41
CA ARG A 29 -0.78 37.50 14.46
C ARG A 29 0.56 38.14 14.07
N ASN A 30 1.65 37.39 14.21
CA ASN A 30 3.00 37.82 13.88
C ASN A 30 3.46 37.30 12.50
N CYS A 31 2.63 36.58 11.75
CA CYS A 31 2.97 35.98 10.46
C CYS A 31 2.54 36.90 9.29
N PRO A 32 3.11 36.76 8.08
CA PRO A 32 2.65 37.48 6.89
C PRO A 32 1.14 37.30 6.64
N ALA A 33 0.54 38.25 5.92
CA ALA A 33 -0.86 38.16 5.50
C ALA A 33 -1.16 36.82 4.79
N PHE A 34 -2.33 36.23 5.05
CA PHE A 34 -2.74 34.90 4.54
C PHE A 34 -2.58 34.75 3.03
N GLU A 35 -2.80 35.83 2.27
CA GLU A 35 -2.66 35.88 0.81
C GLU A 35 -1.24 35.56 0.34
N LYS A 36 -0.22 35.77 1.18
CA LYS A 36 1.18 35.53 0.86
C LYS A 36 1.68 34.16 1.34
N LEU A 37 0.96 33.47 2.22
CA LEU A 37 1.39 32.18 2.77
C LEU A 37 1.52 31.08 1.72
N PRO A 38 0.60 30.91 0.73
CA PRO A 38 0.77 29.88 -0.28
C PRO A 38 2.09 30.02 -1.04
N LYS A 39 2.43 31.24 -1.47
CA LYS A 39 3.67 31.54 -2.20
C LYS A 39 4.92 31.39 -1.33
N ALA A 40 4.86 31.75 -0.05
CA ALA A 40 5.97 31.53 0.88
C ALA A 40 6.20 30.03 1.13
N GLY A 41 5.12 29.26 1.25
CA GLY A 41 5.17 27.82 1.51
C GLY A 41 5.84 27.01 0.42
N GLU A 42 5.75 27.43 -0.86
CA GLU A 42 6.37 26.75 -2.00
C GLU A 42 7.87 26.47 -1.82
N ARG A 43 8.59 27.32 -1.08
CA ARG A 43 10.01 27.16 -0.80
C ARG A 43 10.32 26.03 0.18
N PHE A 44 9.36 25.64 1.00
CA PHE A 44 9.54 24.69 2.10
C PHE A 44 8.87 23.34 1.88
N ILE A 45 7.92 23.22 0.94
CA ILE A 45 7.21 21.97 0.65
C ILE A 45 8.17 20.79 0.49
N LYS A 46 9.27 20.96 -0.26
CA LYS A 46 10.28 19.91 -0.48
C LYS A 46 10.99 19.43 0.79
N LYS A 47 10.93 20.19 1.88
CA LYS A 47 11.55 19.86 3.17
C LYS A 47 10.61 19.13 4.12
N ILE A 48 9.31 19.10 3.82
CA ILE A 48 8.27 18.50 4.67
C ILE A 48 7.79 17.20 4.03
N PRO A 49 8.10 16.03 4.62
CA PRO A 49 7.60 14.76 4.13
C PRO A 49 6.07 14.74 4.07
N GLY A 50 5.51 14.16 3.01
CA GLY A 50 4.06 14.04 2.81
C GLY A 50 3.34 15.30 2.31
N LEU A 51 4.03 16.45 2.22
CA LEU A 51 3.47 17.67 1.64
C LEU A 51 4.01 17.88 0.23
N HIS A 52 3.13 17.81 -0.77
CA HIS A 52 3.50 17.99 -2.18
C HIS A 52 3.06 19.35 -2.78
N VAL A 53 2.08 20.00 -2.15
CA VAL A 53 1.48 21.25 -2.64
C VAL A 53 1.28 22.22 -1.47
N SER A 54 1.51 23.52 -1.72
CA SER A 54 1.32 24.56 -0.71
C SER A 54 -0.17 24.63 -0.33
N PRO A 55 -0.52 24.69 0.97
CA PRO A 55 -1.91 24.82 1.36
C PRO A 55 -2.55 26.08 0.78
N SER A 56 -3.81 25.96 0.34
CA SER A 56 -4.58 27.11 -0.14
C SER A 56 -4.90 28.09 1.00
N VAL A 57 -5.28 29.33 0.65
CA VAL A 57 -5.70 30.36 1.62
C VAL A 57 -6.84 29.85 2.53
N GLY A 58 -7.76 29.05 1.99
CA GLY A 58 -8.84 28.43 2.76
C GLY A 58 -8.34 27.39 3.76
N THR A 59 -7.35 26.58 3.38
CA THR A 59 -6.71 25.60 4.28
C THR A 59 -5.98 26.30 5.43
N TRP A 60 -5.25 27.37 5.13
CA TRP A 60 -4.60 28.21 6.15
C TRP A 60 -5.60 28.87 7.09
N SER A 61 -6.72 29.36 6.57
CA SER A 61 -7.80 29.94 7.38
C SER A 61 -8.42 28.88 8.32
N ASN A 62 -8.60 27.65 7.84
CA ASN A 62 -9.08 26.52 8.64
C ASN A 62 -8.08 26.06 9.72
N LEU A 63 -6.78 26.21 9.50
CA LEU A 63 -5.75 25.91 10.50
C LEU A 63 -5.86 26.86 11.72
N VAL A 64 -6.35 28.07 11.49
CA VAL A 64 -6.42 29.13 12.51
C VAL A 64 -7.85 29.30 13.07
N ALA A 65 -8.83 28.65 12.46
CA ALA A 65 -10.21 28.64 12.92
C ALA A 65 -10.34 27.97 14.30
N ASN A 66 -11.27 28.46 15.11
CA ASN A 66 -11.57 27.94 16.44
C ASN A 66 -12.42 26.67 16.33
N LYS A 67 -11.78 25.57 15.91
CA LYS A 67 -12.36 24.23 15.84
C LYS A 67 -11.58 23.34 16.79
N ASP A 68 -12.30 22.55 17.60
CA ASP A 68 -11.76 21.55 18.54
C ASP A 68 -11.24 20.30 17.80
N THR A 69 -10.81 20.46 16.54
CA THR A 69 -10.26 19.39 15.72
C THR A 69 -8.74 19.44 15.72
N LYS A 70 -8.12 18.27 15.71
CA LYS A 70 -6.68 18.09 15.53
C LYS A 70 -6.22 18.77 14.22
N PRO A 71 -5.35 19.80 14.26
CA PRO A 71 -4.78 20.38 13.05
C PRO A 71 -3.82 19.39 12.40
N LYS A 72 -3.70 19.39 11.07
CA LYS A 72 -2.69 18.58 10.39
C LYS A 72 -1.29 19.10 10.72
N TRP A 73 -0.38 18.21 11.13
CA TRP A 73 0.95 18.59 11.61
C TRP A 73 1.81 19.26 10.53
N GLU A 74 1.74 18.76 9.30
CA GLU A 74 2.50 19.25 8.15
C GLU A 74 2.21 20.74 7.90
N TYR A 75 0.99 21.18 8.18
CA TYR A 75 0.62 22.58 8.04
C TYR A 75 1.12 23.44 9.20
N VAL A 76 1.18 22.88 10.41
CA VAL A 76 1.75 23.59 11.57
C VAL A 76 3.25 23.77 11.38
N GLU A 77 3.97 22.72 11.01
CA GLU A 77 5.40 22.82 10.74
C GLU A 77 5.69 23.83 9.61
N LEU A 78 4.95 23.75 8.50
CA LEU A 78 5.11 24.70 7.40
C LEU A 78 4.89 26.14 7.86
N LEU A 79 3.92 26.39 8.75
CA LEU A 79 3.67 27.70 9.32
C LEU A 79 4.86 28.21 10.15
N VAL A 80 5.45 27.33 10.98
CA VAL A 80 6.61 27.66 11.81
C VAL A 80 7.84 27.98 10.93
N LEU A 81 8.07 27.20 9.88
CA LEU A 81 9.16 27.43 8.92
C LEU A 81 9.02 28.78 8.19
N ILE A 82 7.82 29.09 7.67
CA ILE A 82 7.55 30.38 7.00
C ILE A 82 7.76 31.55 7.97
N TRP A 83 7.29 31.40 9.22
CA TRP A 83 7.44 32.42 10.23
C TRP A 83 8.91 32.67 10.58
N GLY A 84 9.71 31.60 10.71
CA GLY A 84 11.14 31.68 10.97
C GLY A 84 11.91 32.45 9.89
N GLU A 85 11.66 32.13 8.60
CA GLU A 85 12.29 32.85 7.48
C GLU A 85 11.88 34.33 7.46
N HIS A 86 10.60 34.62 7.71
CA HIS A 86 10.11 36.00 7.72
C HIS A 86 10.77 36.87 8.81
N HIS A 87 11.16 36.28 9.93
CA HIS A 87 11.83 36.99 11.03
C HIS A 87 13.36 36.92 10.95
N GLY A 88 13.92 36.31 9.90
CA GLY A 88 15.36 36.18 9.73
C GLY A 88 16.03 35.32 10.80
N LEU A 89 15.30 34.35 11.37
CA LEU A 89 15.86 33.42 12.35
C LEU A 89 16.85 32.46 11.68
N SER A 90 17.86 32.06 12.44
CA SER A 90 18.80 31.02 12.01
C SER A 90 18.10 29.67 11.87
N ARG A 91 18.69 28.77 11.07
CA ARG A 91 18.14 27.42 10.86
C ARG A 91 17.97 26.65 12.17
N ASP A 92 18.89 26.86 13.11
CA ASP A 92 18.89 26.13 14.39
C ASP A 92 17.78 26.65 15.31
N GLU A 93 17.57 27.96 15.37
CA GLU A 93 16.45 28.56 16.10
C GLU A 93 15.09 28.10 15.55
N VAL A 94 14.95 28.04 14.22
CA VAL A 94 13.72 27.55 13.58
C VAL A 94 13.52 26.06 13.89
N SER A 95 14.59 25.26 13.86
CA SER A 95 14.52 23.84 14.18
C SER A 95 14.13 23.60 15.64
N ALA A 96 14.70 24.37 16.58
CA ALA A 96 14.32 24.34 17.99
C ALA A 96 12.85 24.70 18.21
N MET A 97 12.36 25.72 17.48
CA MET A 97 10.93 26.06 17.52
C MET A 97 10.06 24.94 16.98
N VAL A 98 10.42 24.32 15.85
CA VAL A 98 9.63 23.19 15.30
C VAL A 98 9.55 22.04 16.31
N ILE A 99 10.64 21.73 17.03
CA ILE A 99 10.67 20.71 18.07
C ILE A 99 9.73 21.07 19.24
N GLU A 100 9.73 22.32 19.68
CA GLU A 100 8.83 22.82 20.74
C GLU A 100 7.35 22.67 20.33
N TRP A 101 7.01 23.02 19.08
CA TRP A 101 5.67 22.82 18.53
C TRP A 101 5.33 21.32 18.37
N ALA A 102 6.29 20.46 18.02
CA ALA A 102 6.08 19.02 17.88
C ALA A 102 5.79 18.37 19.24
N ARG A 103 6.53 18.78 20.27
CA ARG A 103 6.31 18.36 21.67
C ARG A 103 4.90 18.73 22.11
N ALA A 104 4.54 19.98 21.89
CA ALA A 104 3.22 20.52 22.19
C ALA A 104 2.07 19.82 21.45
N TYR A 105 2.32 19.42 20.21
CA TYR A 105 1.35 18.68 19.42
C TYR A 105 1.16 17.26 19.98
N LYS A 106 2.27 16.60 20.37
CA LYS A 106 2.27 15.25 20.95
C LYS A 106 1.57 15.21 22.31
N THR A 107 1.80 16.18 23.18
CA THR A 107 1.12 16.28 24.49
C THR A 107 -0.40 16.44 24.35
N CYS A 108 -0.88 17.06 23.25
CA CYS A 108 -2.31 17.12 22.93
C CYS A 108 -2.89 15.80 22.36
N GLY A 109 -2.12 14.71 22.25
CA GLY A 109 -2.52 13.47 21.58
C GLY A 109 -2.30 13.48 20.06
N GLY A 110 -1.49 14.42 19.57
CA GLY A 110 -1.03 14.48 18.20
C GLY A 110 0.08 13.49 17.90
N ASP A 111 0.29 13.23 16.60
CA ASP A 111 1.50 12.56 16.13
C ASP A 111 2.23 13.49 15.14
N PRO A 112 3.37 14.09 15.52
CA PRO A 112 4.16 14.95 14.63
C PRO A 112 4.93 14.15 13.54
N GLY A 113 4.78 12.83 13.52
CA GLY A 113 5.43 11.94 12.57
C GLY A 113 6.83 11.50 13.01
N PRO A 114 7.42 10.54 12.28
CA PRO A 114 8.57 9.75 12.75
C PRO A 114 9.83 10.59 13.00
N ARG A 115 10.05 11.67 12.24
CA ARG A 115 11.23 12.54 12.38
C ARG A 115 11.35 13.23 13.75
N PHE A 116 10.25 13.36 14.49
CA PHE A 116 10.26 13.96 15.83
C PHE A 116 10.17 12.92 16.93
N ALA A 117 9.97 11.64 16.61
CA ALA A 117 9.90 10.59 17.63
C ALA A 117 11.23 10.45 18.37
N ASP A 118 12.34 10.39 17.63
CA ASP A 118 13.69 10.21 18.19
C ASP A 118 14.18 11.45 18.95
N VAL A 119 13.95 12.63 18.40
CA VAL A 119 14.34 13.91 19.04
C VAL A 119 13.60 14.09 20.36
N LEU A 120 12.33 13.69 20.42
CA LEU A 120 11.55 13.77 21.65
C LEU A 120 11.91 12.67 22.66
N LEU A 121 12.42 11.51 22.22
CA LEU A 121 12.83 10.41 23.09
C LEU A 121 14.22 10.62 23.71
N MET A 122 15.18 11.15 22.95
CA MET A 122 16.53 11.43 23.45
C MET A 122 16.53 12.45 24.59
N GLU A 123 15.70 13.49 24.49
CA GLU A 123 15.65 14.56 25.49
C GLU A 123 14.96 14.12 26.79
N THR A 124 13.94 13.25 26.70
CA THR A 124 13.36 12.61 27.89
C THR A 124 14.35 11.70 28.60
N ALA A 125 15.17 10.96 27.85
CA ALA A 125 16.20 10.10 28.43
C ALA A 125 17.31 10.90 29.14
N VAL A 126 17.70 12.06 28.61
CA VAL A 126 18.66 12.99 29.27
C VAL A 126 18.04 13.63 30.51
N GLY A 127 16.74 13.97 30.47
CA GLY A 127 16.00 14.46 31.62
C GLY A 127 15.91 13.43 32.77
N ASP A 128 15.66 12.17 32.44
CA ASP A 128 15.58 11.08 33.42
C ASP A 128 16.96 10.66 33.95
N ALA A 129 18.01 10.68 33.11
CA ALA A 129 19.39 10.41 33.53
C ALA A 129 19.91 11.43 34.55
N ASN A 130 19.65 12.73 34.33
CA ASN A 130 19.99 13.78 35.31
C ASN A 130 19.18 13.68 36.61
N ARG A 131 18.00 13.03 36.57
CA ARG A 131 17.16 12.81 37.76
C ARG A 131 17.63 11.62 38.59
N LEU A 132 18.25 10.62 37.97
CA LEU A 132 18.80 9.44 38.64
C LEU A 132 20.19 9.70 39.25
N ASP A 133 21.01 10.55 38.64
CA ASP A 133 22.33 10.94 39.17
C ASP A 133 22.22 11.77 40.47
N SER A 134 21.07 12.39 40.72
CA SER A 134 20.80 13.13 41.96
C SER A 134 20.37 12.25 43.16
N SER A 135 20.23 10.92 42.97
CA SER A 135 19.65 10.02 43.98
C SER A 135 20.58 8.92 44.51
N GLN A 136 21.86 8.88 44.10
CA GLN A 136 22.75 7.76 44.42
C GLN A 136 24.07 8.20 45.08
N GLU A 137 23.97 8.86 46.23
CA GLU A 137 25.07 8.91 47.22
C GLU A 137 24.63 8.14 48.48
N GLY A 138 25.16 6.93 48.64
CA GLY A 138 25.17 6.23 49.92
C GLY A 138 24.76 4.76 49.87
N SER A 139 25.73 3.87 49.63
CA SER A 139 25.88 2.63 50.41
C SER A 139 27.15 1.89 49.99
N ASP A 140 28.07 1.74 50.94
CA ASP A 140 29.34 1.04 50.83
C ASP A 140 29.20 -0.48 50.66
N GLY A 141 30.08 -1.05 49.84
CA GLY A 141 30.91 -2.22 50.17
C GLY A 141 30.29 -3.61 50.08
N ASP A 142 30.58 -4.33 48.99
CA ASP A 142 31.35 -5.60 49.08
C ASP A 142 31.92 -6.02 47.72
N SER A 143 33.12 -6.63 47.74
CA SER A 143 33.92 -6.93 46.54
C SER A 143 33.47 -8.19 45.76
N PRO A 144 33.81 -8.29 44.46
CA PRO A 144 33.15 -9.18 43.51
C PRO A 144 33.86 -10.54 43.34
N ALA A 145 33.05 -11.59 43.15
CA ALA A 145 33.50 -12.87 42.63
C ALA A 145 33.61 -12.79 41.10
N THR A 146 34.84 -12.92 40.59
CA THR A 146 35.19 -13.09 39.19
C THR A 146 34.73 -14.45 38.68
N LEU A 147 33.63 -14.50 37.92
CA LEU A 147 33.20 -15.66 37.13
C LEU A 147 32.70 -15.18 35.76
N ASP A 148 33.32 -15.70 34.70
CA ASP A 148 32.80 -15.85 33.33
C ASP A 148 32.27 -14.59 32.60
N SER A 149 33.07 -13.52 32.56
CA SER A 149 32.83 -12.33 31.72
C SER A 149 33.40 -12.46 30.29
N ASP A 150 33.71 -13.67 29.83
CA ASP A 150 34.20 -13.94 28.47
C ASP A 150 33.11 -14.51 27.54
N PHE A 151 31.83 -14.17 27.79
CA PHE A 151 30.88 -14.05 26.69
C PHE A 151 31.34 -12.87 25.83
N SER A 152 32.30 -13.17 24.96
CA SER A 152 33.11 -12.20 24.23
C SER A 152 32.23 -11.20 23.52
N MET A 153 32.56 -9.91 23.63
CA MET A 153 31.99 -8.80 22.87
C MET A 153 31.84 -9.14 21.38
N GLN A 154 32.74 -9.99 20.84
CA GLN A 154 32.68 -10.48 19.46
C GLN A 154 31.48 -11.37 19.17
N ASP A 155 31.04 -12.20 20.12
CA ASP A 155 29.87 -13.06 19.96
C ASP A 155 28.56 -12.26 20.06
N LEU A 156 28.55 -11.20 20.87
CA LEU A 156 27.45 -10.23 20.88
C LEU A 156 27.37 -9.47 19.54
N VAL A 157 28.49 -8.97 19.03
CA VAL A 157 28.55 -8.28 17.73
C VAL A 157 28.12 -9.22 16.59
N ARG A 158 28.55 -10.49 16.60
CA ARG A 158 28.09 -11.50 15.61
C ARG A 158 26.59 -11.78 15.72
N SER A 159 26.06 -11.86 16.93
CA SER A 159 24.61 -12.06 17.16
C SER A 159 23.79 -10.86 16.68
N GLN A 160 24.27 -9.64 16.94
CA GLN A 160 23.65 -8.41 16.45
C GLN A 160 23.73 -8.31 14.93
N GLN A 161 24.88 -8.59 14.32
CA GLN A 161 25.04 -8.56 12.86
C GLN A 161 24.13 -9.58 12.16
N LYS A 162 23.96 -10.77 12.75
CA LYS A 162 23.02 -11.78 12.24
C LYS A 162 21.58 -11.29 12.30
N THR A 163 21.20 -10.66 13.41
CA THR A 163 19.87 -10.06 13.58
C THR A 163 19.61 -8.95 12.56
N ILE A 164 20.59 -8.07 12.33
CA ILE A 164 20.52 -7.01 11.30
C ILE A 164 20.30 -7.63 9.92
N GLY A 165 21.04 -8.68 9.56
CA GLY A 165 20.86 -9.36 8.27
C GLY A 165 19.46 -9.96 8.08
N VAL A 166 18.90 -10.59 9.12
CA VAL A 166 17.53 -11.14 9.07
C VAL A 166 16.49 -10.04 8.88
N TYR A 167 16.67 -8.87 9.51
CA TYR A 167 15.78 -7.73 9.29
C TYR A 167 15.88 -7.14 7.89
N GLU A 168 17.08 -7.05 7.32
CA GLU A 168 17.27 -6.60 5.94
C GLU A 168 16.59 -7.55 4.94
N GLU A 169 16.67 -8.87 5.15
CA GLU A 169 15.93 -9.84 4.34
C GLU A 169 14.42 -9.71 4.53
N MET A 170 13.94 -9.47 5.75
CA MET A 170 12.52 -9.27 6.03
C MET A 170 11.99 -8.01 5.34
N ARG A 171 12.80 -6.94 5.32
CA ARG A 171 12.49 -5.72 4.57
C ARG A 171 12.31 -5.98 3.08
N LYS A 172 13.24 -6.72 2.48
CA LYS A 172 13.19 -7.09 1.06
C LYS A 172 11.92 -7.88 0.76
N ALA A 173 11.57 -8.83 1.63
CA ALA A 173 10.32 -9.59 1.53
C ALA A 173 9.07 -8.70 1.60
N TRP A 174 8.99 -7.78 2.55
CA TRP A 174 7.86 -6.84 2.64
C TRP A 174 7.76 -5.91 1.43
N HIS A 175 8.90 -5.41 0.94
CA HIS A 175 8.92 -4.57 -0.24
C HIS A 175 8.44 -5.32 -1.49
N ALA A 176 8.93 -6.55 -1.70
CA ALA A 176 8.48 -7.40 -2.79
C ALA A 176 6.97 -7.68 -2.70
N TYR A 177 6.46 -7.99 -1.50
CA TYR A 177 5.03 -8.16 -1.26
C TYR A 177 4.22 -6.91 -1.61
N GLU A 178 4.65 -5.71 -1.18
CA GLU A 178 3.95 -4.46 -1.46
C GLU A 178 3.92 -4.16 -2.97
N MET A 179 5.03 -4.38 -3.67
CA MET A 179 5.10 -4.19 -5.12
C MET A 179 4.20 -5.18 -5.87
N SER A 180 4.22 -6.45 -5.47
CA SER A 180 3.33 -7.47 -6.04
C SER A 180 1.85 -7.17 -5.79
N GLU A 181 1.48 -6.69 -4.60
CA GLU A 181 0.08 -6.35 -4.30
C GLU A 181 -0.39 -5.14 -5.12
N ARG A 182 0.47 -4.15 -5.36
CA ARG A 182 0.16 -3.05 -6.28
C ARG A 182 -0.03 -3.54 -7.71
N GLY A 183 0.88 -4.39 -8.22
CA GLY A 183 0.77 -4.99 -9.55
C GLY A 183 -0.53 -5.77 -9.70
N ARG A 184 -0.89 -6.58 -8.70
CA ARG A 184 -2.14 -7.34 -8.65
C ARG A 184 -3.38 -6.43 -8.69
N VAL A 185 -3.41 -5.37 -7.88
CA VAL A 185 -4.53 -4.43 -7.87
C VAL A 185 -4.69 -3.73 -9.22
N GLN A 186 -3.59 -3.34 -9.85
CA GLN A 186 -3.58 -2.74 -11.19
C GLN A 186 -4.11 -3.73 -12.25
N ALA A 187 -3.61 -4.98 -12.25
CA ALA A 187 -4.07 -6.02 -13.16
C ALA A 187 -5.58 -6.27 -13.04
N VAL A 188 -6.15 -6.27 -11.82
CA VAL A 188 -7.60 -6.41 -11.64
C VAL A 188 -8.38 -5.19 -12.13
N GLN A 189 -7.85 -3.98 -11.97
CA GLN A 189 -8.50 -2.78 -12.52
C GLN A 189 -8.56 -2.86 -14.05
N ILE A 190 -7.44 -3.23 -14.69
CA ILE A 190 -7.35 -3.35 -16.15
C ILE A 190 -8.26 -4.47 -16.64
N TYR A 191 -8.28 -5.62 -15.96
CA TYR A 191 -9.22 -6.70 -16.22
C TYR A 191 -10.68 -6.21 -16.23
N THR A 192 -11.06 -5.45 -15.20
CA THR A 192 -12.44 -4.95 -15.06
C THR A 192 -12.82 -4.02 -16.22
N VAL A 193 -11.93 -3.10 -16.59
CA VAL A 193 -12.19 -2.20 -17.72
C VAL A 193 -12.21 -2.99 -19.03
N ALA A 194 -11.26 -3.89 -19.27
CA ALA A 194 -11.22 -4.73 -20.47
C ALA A 194 -12.49 -5.58 -20.62
N PHE A 195 -12.98 -6.17 -19.52
CA PHE A 195 -14.24 -6.93 -19.49
C PHE A 195 -15.45 -6.05 -19.85
N SER A 196 -15.52 -4.82 -19.32
CA SER A 196 -16.59 -3.88 -19.66
C SER A 196 -16.55 -3.46 -21.14
N LEU A 197 -15.36 -3.21 -21.70
CA LEU A 197 -15.18 -2.89 -23.12
C LEU A 197 -15.50 -4.10 -24.01
N LEU A 198 -15.17 -5.31 -23.56
CA LEU A 198 -15.52 -6.54 -24.27
C LEU A 198 -17.04 -6.70 -24.35
N SER A 199 -17.74 -6.45 -23.24
CA SER A 199 -19.20 -6.47 -23.19
C SER A 199 -19.82 -5.41 -24.12
N ALA A 200 -19.26 -4.20 -24.17
CA ALA A 200 -19.71 -3.16 -25.10
C ALA A 200 -19.45 -3.53 -26.58
N SER A 201 -18.26 -4.05 -26.90
CA SER A 201 -17.89 -4.43 -28.27
C SER A 201 -18.72 -5.62 -28.79
N THR A 202 -19.03 -6.61 -27.95
CA THR A 202 -19.91 -7.74 -28.31
C THR A 202 -21.33 -7.26 -28.61
N ALA A 203 -21.87 -6.34 -27.80
CA ALA A 203 -23.15 -5.69 -28.08
C ALA A 203 -23.11 -4.93 -29.42
N LYS A 204 -22.00 -4.23 -29.72
CA LYS A 204 -21.85 -3.49 -30.97
C LYS A 204 -21.76 -4.39 -32.20
N VAL A 205 -21.04 -5.50 -32.11
CA VAL A 205 -20.97 -6.53 -33.16
C VAL A 205 -22.37 -7.09 -33.43
N ALA A 206 -23.15 -7.40 -32.39
CA ALA A 206 -24.52 -7.87 -32.54
C ALA A 206 -25.44 -6.81 -33.19
N GLU A 207 -25.31 -5.54 -32.81
CA GLU A 207 -26.04 -4.43 -33.43
C GLU A 207 -25.71 -4.27 -34.92
N LEU A 208 -24.42 -4.29 -35.28
CA LEU A 208 -23.96 -4.16 -36.65
C LEU A 208 -24.42 -5.34 -37.52
N ASN A 209 -24.37 -6.57 -36.99
CA ASN A 209 -24.90 -7.76 -37.68
C ASN A 209 -26.40 -7.61 -37.98
N ARG A 210 -27.22 -7.21 -36.99
CA ARG A 210 -28.65 -6.98 -37.21
C ARG A 210 -28.92 -5.94 -38.29
N ARG A 211 -28.13 -4.86 -38.33
CA ARG A 211 -28.25 -3.82 -39.38
C ARG A 211 -27.90 -4.36 -40.77
N ILE A 212 -26.84 -5.17 -40.86
CA ILE A 212 -26.43 -5.83 -42.11
C ILE A 212 -27.53 -6.80 -42.57
N ASP A 213 -28.14 -7.57 -41.68
CA ASP A 213 -29.21 -8.52 -42.01
C ASP A 213 -30.44 -7.79 -42.58
N VAL A 214 -30.90 -6.73 -41.90
CA VAL A 214 -32.02 -5.89 -42.37
C VAL A 214 -31.72 -5.30 -43.75
N LEU A 215 -30.56 -4.66 -43.93
CA LEU A 215 -30.22 -4.06 -45.23
C LEU A 215 -30.03 -5.11 -46.34
N THR A 216 -29.59 -6.33 -46.01
CA THR A 216 -29.49 -7.42 -46.98
C THR A 216 -30.86 -7.85 -47.49
N GLU A 217 -31.88 -7.84 -46.63
CA GLU A 217 -33.27 -8.21 -46.97
C GLU A 217 -33.96 -7.18 -47.87
N PHE A 218 -33.62 -5.89 -47.74
CA PHE A 218 -34.29 -4.78 -48.46
C PHE A 218 -33.47 -4.13 -49.59
N SER A 219 -32.28 -4.64 -49.92
CA SER A 219 -31.30 -3.86 -50.71
C SER A 219 -31.72 -3.49 -52.15
N ASN A 220 -31.74 -2.18 -52.43
CA ASN A 220 -31.65 -1.59 -53.77
C ASN A 220 -30.18 -1.28 -54.15
N ILE A 221 -29.89 -0.94 -55.41
CA ILE A 221 -28.52 -0.76 -55.94
C ILE A 221 -27.73 0.36 -55.22
N GLU A 222 -28.40 1.39 -54.69
CA GLU A 222 -27.78 2.53 -53.98
C GLU A 222 -27.27 2.15 -52.57
N ASP A 223 -27.88 1.16 -51.89
CA ASP A 223 -27.49 0.70 -50.55
C ASP A 223 -26.16 -0.08 -50.51
N ARG A 224 -25.55 -0.35 -51.67
CA ARG A 224 -24.27 -1.07 -51.76
C ARG A 224 -23.08 -0.28 -51.20
N GLY A 225 -23.19 1.04 -51.09
CA GLY A 225 -22.18 1.90 -50.44
C GLY A 225 -22.20 1.73 -48.92
N ASP A 226 -23.36 1.91 -48.31
CA ASP A 226 -23.57 1.84 -46.86
C ASP A 226 -23.34 0.43 -46.33
N MET A 227 -23.73 -0.60 -47.09
CA MET A 227 -23.43 -2.00 -46.76
C MET A 227 -21.92 -2.29 -46.69
N ARG A 228 -21.11 -1.68 -47.56
CA ARG A 228 -19.64 -1.83 -47.49
C ARG A 228 -19.07 -1.16 -46.24
N GLN A 229 -19.55 0.03 -45.90
CA GLN A 229 -19.12 0.73 -44.69
C GLN A 229 -19.52 -0.03 -43.40
N LEU A 230 -20.73 -0.59 -43.34
CA LEU A 230 -21.18 -1.39 -42.21
C LEU A 230 -20.36 -2.67 -42.05
N ARG A 231 -20.05 -3.37 -43.16
CA ARG A 231 -19.18 -4.55 -43.13
C ARG A 231 -17.76 -4.21 -42.65
N GLN A 232 -17.21 -3.08 -43.09
CA GLN A 232 -15.90 -2.61 -42.61
C GLN A 232 -15.92 -2.27 -41.11
N LYS A 233 -17.00 -1.63 -40.63
CA LYS A 233 -17.18 -1.35 -39.19
C LYS A 233 -17.34 -2.64 -38.38
N LEU A 234 -18.06 -3.63 -38.91
CA LEU A 234 -18.20 -4.94 -38.29
C LEU A 234 -16.83 -5.63 -38.17
N GLU A 235 -16.06 -5.66 -39.25
CA GLU A 235 -14.71 -6.24 -39.26
C GLU A 235 -13.82 -5.57 -38.21
N ARG A 236 -13.79 -4.23 -38.16
CA ARG A 236 -13.05 -3.49 -37.12
C ARG A 236 -13.50 -3.86 -35.70
N ALA A 237 -14.81 -3.90 -35.45
CA ALA A 237 -15.35 -4.27 -34.14
C ALA A 237 -15.02 -5.72 -33.75
N THR A 238 -15.00 -6.65 -34.71
CA THR A 238 -14.62 -8.05 -34.45
C THR A 238 -13.14 -8.20 -34.11
N ILE A 239 -12.26 -7.42 -34.76
CA ILE A 239 -10.83 -7.38 -34.45
C ILE A 239 -10.61 -6.81 -33.04
N GLN A 240 -11.27 -5.69 -32.71
CA GLN A 240 -11.19 -5.10 -31.36
C GLN A 240 -11.65 -6.07 -30.27
N ARG A 241 -12.71 -6.85 -30.51
CA ARG A 241 -13.18 -7.88 -29.59
C ARG A 241 -12.10 -8.94 -29.32
N GLN A 242 -11.50 -9.49 -30.38
CA GLN A 242 -10.45 -10.51 -30.25
C GLN A 242 -9.23 -9.97 -29.51
N GLU A 243 -8.89 -8.70 -29.71
CA GLU A 243 -7.78 -8.07 -29.02
C GLU A 243 -8.06 -7.85 -27.53
N LEU A 244 -9.29 -7.43 -27.18
CA LEU A 244 -9.73 -7.33 -25.78
C LEU A 244 -9.71 -8.69 -25.07
N GLU A 245 -10.09 -9.78 -25.76
CA GLU A 245 -10.02 -11.14 -25.20
C GLU A 245 -8.58 -11.55 -24.86
N LYS A 246 -7.62 -11.31 -25.76
CA LYS A 246 -6.20 -11.59 -25.48
C LYS A 246 -5.66 -10.77 -24.31
N ARG A 247 -6.06 -9.50 -24.20
CA ARG A 247 -5.65 -8.64 -23.08
C ARG A 247 -6.23 -9.10 -21.76
N LEU A 248 -7.48 -9.55 -21.76
CA LEU A 248 -8.12 -10.09 -20.58
C LEU A 248 -7.35 -11.33 -20.08
N GLU A 249 -6.99 -12.24 -20.98
CA GLU A 249 -6.16 -13.42 -20.67
C GLU A 249 -4.75 -13.01 -20.19
N ARG A 250 -4.16 -11.96 -20.75
CA ARG A 250 -2.88 -11.39 -20.28
C ARG A 250 -3.00 -10.82 -18.86
N ALA A 251 -4.01 -9.98 -18.60
CA ALA A 251 -4.23 -9.37 -17.30
C ALA A 251 -4.55 -10.40 -16.21
N GLU A 252 -5.25 -11.50 -16.54
CA GLU A 252 -5.45 -12.63 -15.62
C GLU A 252 -4.12 -13.31 -15.27
N ARG A 253 -3.27 -13.59 -16.27
CA ARG A 253 -1.94 -14.18 -16.02
C ARG A 253 -1.06 -13.28 -15.15
N GLU A 254 -0.99 -11.99 -15.45
CA GLU A 254 -0.20 -11.04 -14.64
C GLU A 254 -0.72 -10.91 -13.20
N ARG A 255 -2.05 -10.94 -13.01
CA ARG A 255 -2.64 -10.98 -11.67
C ARG A 255 -2.22 -12.23 -10.91
N ASP A 256 -2.27 -13.40 -11.56
CA ASP A 256 -1.96 -14.67 -10.92
C ASP A 256 -0.46 -14.78 -10.60
N GLU A 257 0.40 -14.24 -11.45
CA GLU A 257 1.83 -14.11 -11.20
C GLU A 257 2.12 -13.19 -10.01
N ALA A 258 1.52 -11.99 -9.98
CA ALA A 258 1.65 -11.07 -8.87
C ALA A 258 1.17 -11.69 -7.55
N GLN A 259 0.08 -12.46 -7.57
CA GLN A 259 -0.38 -13.22 -6.41
C GLN A 259 0.65 -14.26 -5.95
N ALA A 260 1.26 -15.00 -6.87
CA ALA A 260 2.26 -16.00 -6.55
C ALA A 260 3.51 -15.40 -5.89
N VAL A 261 3.99 -14.25 -6.39
CA VAL A 261 5.12 -13.52 -5.80
C VAL A 261 4.75 -12.98 -4.41
N ALA A 262 3.56 -12.40 -4.25
CA ALA A 262 3.06 -11.94 -2.96
C ALA A 262 2.98 -13.10 -1.94
N ASP A 263 2.41 -14.25 -2.31
CA ASP A 263 2.31 -15.42 -1.44
C ASP A 263 3.70 -15.95 -1.03
N PHE A 264 4.66 -15.94 -1.96
CA PHE A 264 6.04 -16.32 -1.66
C PHE A 264 6.70 -15.34 -0.68
N ALA A 265 6.59 -14.04 -0.93
CA ALA A 265 7.14 -12.99 -0.08
C ALA A 265 6.55 -13.02 1.33
N ALA A 266 5.23 -13.22 1.45
CA ALA A 266 4.55 -13.37 2.74
C ALA A 266 5.05 -14.58 3.53
N ARG A 267 5.21 -15.74 2.87
CA ARG A 267 5.80 -16.94 3.50
C ARG A 267 7.22 -16.68 3.99
N LYS A 268 8.04 -15.98 3.20
CA LYS A 268 9.41 -15.65 3.57
C LYS A 268 9.47 -14.69 4.77
N ALA A 269 8.60 -13.67 4.79
CA ALA A 269 8.50 -12.75 5.92
C ALA A 269 8.11 -13.49 7.21
N MET A 270 7.12 -14.40 7.16
CA MET A 270 6.73 -15.21 8.32
C MET A 270 7.85 -16.14 8.81
N GLU A 271 8.60 -16.76 7.89
CA GLU A 271 9.76 -17.59 8.23
C GLU A 271 10.83 -16.76 8.98
N LEU A 272 11.14 -15.57 8.47
CA LEU A 272 12.12 -14.66 9.07
C LEU A 272 11.65 -14.13 10.41
N GLU A 273 10.37 -13.77 10.56
CA GLU A 273 9.78 -13.36 11.83
C GLU A 273 9.85 -14.48 12.88
N LEU A 274 9.58 -15.73 12.50
CA LEU A 274 9.75 -16.89 13.38
C LEU A 274 11.22 -17.10 13.76
N SER A 275 12.16 -16.85 12.83
CA SER A 275 13.59 -16.93 13.11
C SER A 275 14.04 -15.86 14.11
N LEU A 276 13.52 -14.63 13.98
CA LEU A 276 13.73 -13.54 14.93
C LEU A 276 13.12 -13.90 16.28
N LYS A 277 11.86 -14.35 16.34
CA LYS A 277 11.22 -14.76 17.58
C LYS A 277 11.98 -15.88 18.27
N ARG A 278 12.57 -16.84 17.54
CA ARG A 278 13.42 -17.88 18.15
C ARG A 278 14.75 -17.31 18.67
N ALA A 279 15.37 -16.37 17.95
CA ALA A 279 16.58 -15.70 18.41
C ALA A 279 16.32 -14.82 19.66
N PHE A 280 15.17 -14.16 19.71
CA PHE A 280 14.75 -13.29 20.81
C PHE A 280 14.10 -14.04 21.98
N LYS A 281 13.47 -15.20 21.78
CA LYS A 281 12.85 -16.00 22.87
C LYS A 281 13.89 -16.71 23.77
N GLY A 282 15.18 -16.55 23.48
CA GLY A 282 16.24 -16.69 24.47
C GLY A 282 16.29 -15.56 25.52
N HIS A 283 15.46 -14.52 25.38
CA HIS A 283 15.34 -13.33 26.22
C HIS A 283 13.89 -12.78 26.19
N SER A 284 13.02 -13.41 26.97
CA SER A 284 11.75 -12.88 27.54
C SER A 284 10.60 -12.38 26.63
N ASP A 285 9.40 -12.87 26.93
CA ASP A 285 8.14 -12.76 26.16
C ASP A 285 7.36 -11.40 26.30
N PRO A 286 6.41 -11.12 25.37
CA PRO A 286 5.77 -9.81 25.13
C PRO A 286 4.25 -9.76 25.44
N ALA A 287 3.61 -8.58 25.32
CA ALA A 287 2.14 -8.44 25.32
C ALA A 287 1.65 -7.39 24.30
N ALA A 288 0.63 -7.77 23.52
CA ALA A 288 0.06 -7.05 22.37
C ALA A 288 -1.26 -6.33 22.71
N ALA A 289 -1.64 -5.31 21.92
CA ALA A 289 -3.00 -4.76 21.91
C ALA A 289 -3.36 -4.10 20.56
N SER A 290 -4.53 -4.44 19.99
CA SER A 290 -5.23 -3.73 18.90
C SER A 290 -6.15 -2.61 19.44
N PRO A 291 -6.56 -1.59 18.66
CA PRO A 291 -7.92 -1.59 18.08
C PRO A 291 -8.16 -0.73 16.81
N SER A 292 -9.42 -0.75 16.35
CA SER A 292 -10.06 -0.31 15.09
C SER A 292 -10.44 1.19 14.93
N GLY A 293 -10.76 1.62 13.69
CA GLY A 293 -11.61 2.79 13.38
C GLY A 293 -11.57 3.33 11.92
N LEU A 294 -12.73 3.43 11.25
CA LEU A 294 -13.06 3.97 9.89
C LEU A 294 -13.39 5.51 9.93
N PRO A 295 -13.56 6.31 8.82
CA PRO A 295 -14.38 6.07 7.61
C PRO A 295 -13.90 6.68 6.24
N ALA A 296 -14.79 6.61 5.24
CA ALA A 296 -14.63 6.56 3.77
C ALA A 296 -14.76 7.90 2.99
N ASN A 297 -14.31 7.95 1.71
CA ASN A 297 -15.14 7.91 0.48
C ASN A 297 -14.31 7.98 -0.84
N PRO A 298 -14.71 7.33 -1.95
CA PRO A 298 -14.04 7.38 -3.26
C PRO A 298 -14.91 7.96 -4.40
N GLY A 299 -14.24 8.28 -5.53
CA GLY A 299 -14.83 8.19 -6.87
C GLY A 299 -14.90 9.50 -7.66
N ASP A 300 -14.21 9.52 -8.80
CA ASP A 300 -14.71 10.16 -10.03
C ASP A 300 -13.98 9.61 -11.27
N LEU A 301 -14.65 9.72 -12.43
CA LEU A 301 -14.23 9.45 -13.81
C LEU A 301 -14.91 8.25 -14.49
N LEU A 302 -16.09 8.51 -15.07
CA LEU A 302 -16.39 8.16 -16.46
C LEU A 302 -17.34 9.23 -17.05
N ASP A 303 -16.95 9.82 -18.17
CA ASP A 303 -17.84 10.56 -19.07
C ASP A 303 -17.64 10.06 -20.51
N THR A 304 -18.74 9.64 -21.13
CA THR A 304 -18.93 9.25 -22.53
C THR A 304 -19.36 10.50 -23.33
N GLU A 305 -19.40 10.63 -24.65
CA GLU A 305 -19.53 9.72 -25.79
C GLU A 305 -19.26 10.53 -27.10
N THR A 306 -19.22 9.87 -28.25
CA THR A 306 -18.99 10.36 -29.64
C THR A 306 -17.55 10.33 -30.18
N ASN A 307 -16.87 9.20 -29.95
CA ASN A 307 -15.89 8.57 -30.85
C ASN A 307 -15.59 7.15 -30.34
N GLU A 308 -16.64 6.33 -30.16
CA GLU A 308 -16.62 5.08 -29.38
C GLU A 308 -15.49 4.11 -29.80
N LEU A 309 -15.31 3.83 -31.10
CA LEU A 309 -14.29 2.88 -31.56
C LEU A 309 -12.86 3.42 -31.40
N ASP A 310 -12.64 4.72 -31.64
CA ASP A 310 -11.32 5.35 -31.48
C ASP A 310 -10.99 5.63 -29.99
N SER A 311 -12.01 5.74 -29.14
CA SER A 311 -11.88 5.79 -27.68
C SER A 311 -11.50 4.43 -27.13
N ILE A 312 -12.10 3.36 -27.65
CA ILE A 312 -11.71 1.98 -27.32
C ILE A 312 -10.24 1.77 -27.66
N ASP A 313 -9.77 2.13 -28.86
CA ASP A 313 -8.38 1.96 -29.27
C ASP A 313 -7.39 2.76 -28.39
N ARG A 314 -7.72 4.00 -28.02
CA ARG A 314 -6.88 4.80 -27.11
C ARG A 314 -6.85 4.25 -25.69
N THR A 315 -7.98 3.70 -25.22
CA THR A 315 -8.05 3.09 -23.89
C THR A 315 -7.24 1.79 -23.88
N ILE A 316 -7.34 1.02 -24.97
CA ILE A 316 -6.56 -0.19 -25.25
C ILE A 316 -5.05 0.07 -25.14
N GLU A 317 -4.53 1.09 -25.83
CA GLU A 317 -3.11 1.44 -25.80
C GLU A 317 -2.66 1.83 -24.38
N LYS A 318 -3.52 2.57 -23.66
CA LYS A 318 -3.24 2.97 -22.28
C LYS A 318 -3.21 1.79 -21.31
N MET A 319 -4.07 0.78 -21.52
CA MET A 319 -4.07 -0.44 -20.71
C MET A 319 -2.76 -1.21 -20.86
N ASP A 320 -2.24 -1.35 -22.07
CA ASP A 320 -0.97 -2.05 -22.32
C ASP A 320 0.18 -1.37 -21.58
N MET A 321 0.26 -0.05 -21.62
CA MET A 321 1.27 0.70 -20.87
C MET A 321 1.20 0.46 -19.35
N TYR A 322 0.00 0.29 -18.79
CA TYR A 322 -0.16 0.03 -17.36
C TYR A 322 0.15 -1.43 -16.99
N LEU A 323 -0.22 -2.39 -17.85
CA LEU A 323 0.15 -3.80 -17.66
C LEU A 323 1.67 -3.97 -17.74
N ASP A 324 2.31 -3.39 -18.75
CA ASP A 324 3.77 -3.47 -18.93
C ASP A 324 4.51 -2.92 -17.70
N ARG A 325 4.08 -1.75 -17.19
CA ARG A 325 4.65 -1.16 -15.97
C ARG A 325 4.42 -2.00 -14.72
N GLY A 326 3.19 -2.52 -14.54
CA GLY A 326 2.87 -3.37 -13.40
C GLY A 326 3.65 -4.68 -13.43
N ASN A 327 3.88 -5.23 -14.62
CA ASN A 327 4.67 -6.44 -14.81
C ASN A 327 6.17 -6.20 -14.52
N GLU A 328 6.72 -5.06 -14.93
CA GLU A 328 8.09 -4.65 -14.58
C GLU A 328 8.27 -4.55 -13.05
N ASP A 329 7.33 -3.89 -12.37
CA ASP A 329 7.32 -3.77 -10.90
C ASP A 329 7.28 -5.15 -10.19
N VAL A 330 6.48 -6.10 -10.70
CA VAL A 330 6.37 -7.48 -10.17
C VAL A 330 7.64 -8.29 -10.48
N HIS A 331 8.21 -8.10 -11.66
CA HIS A 331 9.43 -8.77 -12.09
C HIS A 331 10.63 -8.36 -11.22
N ASP A 332 10.83 -7.06 -11.02
CA ASP A 332 11.87 -6.51 -10.12
C ASP A 332 11.73 -7.05 -8.68
N ALA A 333 10.48 -7.17 -8.20
CA ALA A 333 10.18 -7.76 -6.90
C ALA A 333 10.56 -9.26 -6.85
N SER A 334 10.29 -10.00 -7.92
CA SER A 334 10.65 -11.42 -8.05
C SER A 334 12.17 -11.62 -8.08
N GLU A 335 12.89 -10.81 -8.86
CA GLU A 335 14.36 -10.81 -8.91
C GLU A 335 14.98 -10.49 -7.54
N THR A 336 14.43 -9.50 -6.84
CA THR A 336 14.87 -9.12 -5.49
C THR A 336 14.74 -10.27 -4.50
N MET A 337 13.72 -11.13 -4.68
CA MET A 337 13.49 -12.31 -3.84
C MET A 337 14.32 -13.52 -4.26
N GLY A 338 15.11 -13.41 -5.33
CA GLY A 338 15.96 -14.49 -5.84
C GLY A 338 15.16 -15.68 -6.33
N LEU A 339 13.92 -15.48 -6.78
CA LEU A 339 13.09 -16.52 -7.38
C LEU A 339 13.68 -16.89 -8.75
N PRO A 340 14.31 -18.08 -8.91
CA PRO A 340 14.90 -18.45 -10.17
C PRO A 340 13.79 -18.80 -11.15
N GLY A 341 13.66 -18.04 -12.24
CA GLY A 341 12.97 -18.53 -13.44
C GLY A 341 11.56 -18.00 -13.72
N TYR A 342 11.23 -16.75 -13.39
CA TYR A 342 9.96 -16.15 -13.84
C TYR A 342 10.06 -15.17 -15.02
N GLY A 343 11.26 -14.74 -15.47
CA GLY A 343 11.38 -13.78 -16.60
C GLY A 343 12.36 -14.11 -17.72
N SER A 344 13.01 -15.27 -17.70
CA SER A 344 13.97 -15.65 -18.75
C SER A 344 13.54 -16.97 -19.40
N GLU A 345 13.04 -16.88 -20.64
CA GLU A 345 12.83 -17.99 -21.60
C GLU A 345 11.58 -18.88 -21.44
N LEU A 346 10.43 -18.35 -21.85
CA LEU A 346 9.55 -19.07 -22.80
C LEU A 346 9.58 -18.35 -24.16
N ASN A 347 10.79 -18.13 -24.66
CA ASN A 347 11.01 -17.81 -26.07
C ASN A 347 10.97 -19.13 -26.87
N PHE A 348 9.76 -19.61 -27.16
CA PHE A 348 9.54 -20.70 -28.13
C PHE A 348 9.63 -20.14 -29.56
N GLY A 349 10.83 -19.69 -29.94
CA GLY A 349 11.21 -19.37 -31.30
C GLY A 349 12.67 -19.79 -31.42
N GLY A 350 12.95 -20.96 -32.00
CA GLY A 350 13.34 -21.01 -33.41
C GLY A 350 14.87 -20.93 -33.48
N ASP A 351 15.50 -21.91 -34.11
CA ASP A 351 16.93 -21.90 -34.49
C ASP A 351 17.95 -22.45 -33.47
N ALA A 352 17.79 -23.71 -33.04
CA ALA A 352 18.94 -24.49 -32.53
C ALA A 352 18.75 -26.02 -32.58
N PHE A 353 18.40 -26.61 -33.73
CA PHE A 353 18.68 -28.04 -33.96
C PHE A 353 19.09 -28.29 -35.42
N GLY A 354 20.32 -27.90 -35.71
CA GLY A 354 21.05 -28.40 -36.86
C GLY A 354 21.67 -29.76 -36.56
N SER A 355 21.27 -30.76 -37.33
CA SER A 355 22.13 -31.82 -37.86
C SER A 355 22.82 -32.79 -36.86
N MET A 356 22.20 -33.96 -36.64
CA MET A 356 22.70 -35.31 -37.00
C MET A 356 21.45 -36.22 -36.91
N GLY A 357 20.95 -36.87 -37.95
CA GLY A 357 21.59 -37.96 -38.67
C GLY A 357 21.03 -39.31 -38.19
N MET A 358 20.49 -40.09 -39.14
CA MET A 358 20.12 -41.53 -39.06
C MET A 358 18.72 -41.95 -38.58
N GLY A 359 17.86 -42.26 -39.56
CA GLY A 359 17.41 -43.63 -39.79
C GLY A 359 16.12 -44.12 -39.13
N GLY A 360 15.13 -44.46 -39.97
CA GLY A 360 14.15 -45.52 -39.66
C GLY A 360 12.69 -45.18 -39.99
N PRO A 361 12.06 -45.86 -40.97
CA PRO A 361 10.62 -45.79 -41.20
C PRO A 361 9.92 -46.91 -40.44
N THR A 362 8.81 -46.63 -39.75
CA THR A 362 7.74 -47.61 -39.51
C THR A 362 6.52 -46.91 -38.95
N GLY A 363 5.35 -47.25 -39.52
CA GLY A 363 4.08 -46.67 -39.16
C GLY A 363 3.53 -47.18 -37.83
N GLY A 364 2.47 -46.52 -37.36
CA GLY A 364 1.79 -46.93 -36.14
C GLY A 364 0.60 -46.03 -35.86
N VAL A 365 -0.56 -46.48 -36.29
CA VAL A 365 -1.88 -45.92 -35.96
C VAL A 365 -2.12 -46.13 -34.47
N ALA A 366 -2.44 -45.07 -33.71
CA ALA A 366 -3.03 -45.23 -32.38
C ALA A 366 -3.90 -44.01 -31.99
N LYS A 367 -5.21 -44.20 -32.13
CA LYS A 367 -6.24 -43.48 -31.37
C LYS A 367 -6.04 -43.77 -29.88
N SER A 368 -6.19 -42.77 -29.03
CA SER A 368 -6.59 -42.92 -27.62
C SER A 368 -7.03 -41.57 -27.01
N PRO A 369 -7.85 -41.59 -25.95
CA PRO A 369 -9.07 -40.79 -25.86
C PRO A 369 -9.01 -39.66 -24.82
N ARG A 370 -9.87 -38.65 -25.02
CA ARG A 370 -10.18 -37.59 -24.04
C ARG A 370 -10.87 -38.19 -22.80
N PRO A 371 -10.47 -37.84 -21.57
CA PRO A 371 -11.23 -38.19 -20.38
C PRO A 371 -12.41 -37.24 -20.17
N HIS A 372 -13.58 -37.85 -20.00
CA HIS A 372 -14.81 -37.27 -19.50
C HIS A 372 -14.62 -37.02 -17.99
N VAL A 373 -14.80 -35.77 -17.52
CA VAL A 373 -14.98 -35.50 -16.09
C VAL A 373 -16.46 -35.21 -15.87
N SER A 374 -17.06 -36.08 -15.07
CA SER A 374 -18.44 -36.12 -14.64
C SER A 374 -18.68 -35.21 -13.44
N ASP A 375 -19.72 -34.39 -13.53
CA ASP A 375 -20.39 -33.76 -12.38
C ASP A 375 -20.97 -34.82 -11.42
N PRO A 376 -20.94 -34.57 -10.10
CA PRO A 376 -21.84 -35.22 -9.17
C PRO A 376 -22.81 -34.23 -8.54
N TYR A 377 -24.10 -34.42 -8.82
CA TYR A 377 -25.20 -33.90 -8.00
C TYR A 377 -25.34 -34.70 -6.69
N ALA A 378 -25.74 -33.98 -5.64
CA ALA A 378 -26.69 -34.39 -4.60
C ALA A 378 -26.30 -35.50 -3.60
N SER A 379 -26.11 -35.07 -2.33
CA SER A 379 -26.60 -35.82 -1.18
C SER A 379 -27.12 -34.83 -0.13
N GLY A 380 -28.37 -35.04 0.29
CA GLY A 380 -29.07 -34.20 1.26
C GLY A 380 -28.64 -34.42 2.70
N GLY A 381 -29.05 -33.47 3.55
CA GLY A 381 -28.90 -33.53 5.00
C GLY A 381 -29.86 -32.58 5.68
N TYR A 382 -30.95 -33.15 6.19
CA TYR A 382 -31.91 -32.57 7.14
C TYR A 382 -31.24 -31.87 8.32
N TRP A 383 -31.65 -30.63 8.64
CA TRP A 383 -31.77 -30.13 10.02
C TRP A 383 -32.93 -29.12 10.08
N GLY A 384 -33.92 -29.41 10.92
CA GLY A 384 -35.06 -28.53 11.20
C GLY A 384 -34.73 -27.44 12.23
N PRO A 385 -35.58 -26.42 12.36
CA PRO A 385 -35.34 -25.27 13.23
C PRO A 385 -35.98 -25.47 14.62
N GLU A 386 -35.29 -25.02 15.67
CA GLU A 386 -35.87 -24.78 16.99
C GLU A 386 -36.11 -23.29 17.23
N ASP A 387 -37.14 -23.06 18.03
CA ASP A 387 -37.87 -21.84 18.29
C ASP A 387 -37.05 -20.67 18.83
N SER A 388 -37.40 -19.45 18.41
CA SER A 388 -37.29 -18.26 19.26
C SER A 388 -38.32 -17.20 18.85
N TYR A 389 -39.29 -17.04 19.74
CA TYR A 389 -40.33 -16.02 19.81
C TYR A 389 -39.81 -14.57 19.67
N VAL A 390 -40.37 -13.77 18.77
CA VAL A 390 -40.54 -12.31 18.95
C VAL A 390 -41.88 -11.88 18.28
N PRO A 391 -42.77 -11.15 18.98
CA PRO A 391 -44.10 -10.81 18.48
C PRO A 391 -44.11 -9.48 17.71
N GLY A 392 -44.66 -9.48 16.50
CA GLY A 392 -44.85 -8.28 15.70
C GLY A 392 -45.90 -8.50 14.61
N HIS A 393 -47.13 -8.09 14.89
CA HIS A 393 -48.29 -8.21 14.02
C HIS A 393 -48.12 -7.45 12.68
N VAL A 394 -48.22 -8.17 11.56
CA VAL A 394 -48.66 -7.59 10.27
C VAL A 394 -49.75 -8.49 9.70
N LYS A 395 -51.00 -7.98 9.70
CA LYS A 395 -52.14 -8.59 9.01
C LYS A 395 -51.90 -8.52 7.50
N ILE A 396 -51.75 -9.66 6.84
CA ILE A 396 -51.93 -9.78 5.39
C ILE A 396 -53.31 -10.42 5.14
N PRO A 397 -54.18 -9.80 4.34
CA PRO A 397 -55.50 -10.37 4.05
C PRO A 397 -55.36 -11.53 3.06
N MET A 398 -55.77 -12.71 3.50
CA MET A 398 -56.05 -13.88 2.65
C MET A 398 -57.45 -13.72 2.06
N GLY A 399 -57.55 -13.79 0.72
CA GLY A 399 -58.84 -13.98 0.05
C GLY A 399 -58.80 -13.69 -1.45
N GLY A 400 -58.70 -14.72 -2.28
CA GLY A 400 -58.93 -14.60 -3.73
C GLY A 400 -58.64 -15.89 -4.51
N PRO A 401 -59.55 -16.41 -5.36
CA PRO A 401 -59.60 -17.82 -5.75
C PRO A 401 -58.92 -18.16 -7.09
N MET A 402 -58.50 -19.42 -7.18
CA MET A 402 -58.49 -20.32 -8.35
C MET A 402 -57.86 -19.85 -9.67
N GLY A 403 -56.76 -20.52 -10.03
CA GLY A 403 -56.62 -21.18 -11.33
C GLY A 403 -56.37 -20.28 -12.54
N GLY A 404 -55.14 -19.78 -12.67
CA GLY A 404 -54.59 -19.30 -13.94
C GLY A 404 -53.18 -19.87 -14.14
N PRO A 405 -52.78 -20.20 -15.39
CA PRO A 405 -51.42 -20.66 -15.67
C PRO A 405 -50.44 -19.57 -15.25
N ILE A 406 -49.58 -19.88 -14.27
CA ILE A 406 -48.51 -18.99 -13.84
C ILE A 406 -47.49 -18.92 -14.97
N VAL A 407 -47.61 -17.89 -15.80
CA VAL A 407 -46.51 -17.40 -16.62
C VAL A 407 -45.55 -16.72 -15.66
N TYR A 408 -44.46 -17.40 -15.32
CA TYR A 408 -43.35 -16.77 -14.59
C TYR A 408 -42.81 -15.63 -15.46
N PRO A 409 -42.78 -14.38 -14.98
CA PRO A 409 -42.14 -13.30 -15.71
C PRO A 409 -40.63 -13.60 -15.83
N PRO A 410 -40.05 -13.54 -17.03
CA PRO A 410 -38.60 -13.68 -17.21
C PRO A 410 -37.94 -12.42 -16.61
N GLY A 411 -37.35 -12.54 -15.43
CA GLY A 411 -36.70 -11.41 -14.75
C GLY A 411 -36.36 -11.63 -13.27
N SER A 412 -36.75 -12.75 -12.66
CA SER A 412 -36.36 -13.08 -11.28
C SER A 412 -34.93 -13.61 -11.17
N ALA A 413 -34.46 -14.40 -12.14
CA ALA A 413 -33.09 -14.92 -12.16
C ALA A 413 -32.05 -13.81 -12.36
N ASP A 414 -32.29 -12.86 -13.28
CA ASP A 414 -31.39 -11.72 -13.50
C ASP A 414 -31.27 -10.84 -12.27
N ARG A 415 -32.36 -10.62 -11.52
CA ARG A 415 -32.32 -9.86 -10.25
C ARG A 415 -31.55 -10.57 -9.15
N VAL A 416 -31.70 -11.89 -9.04
CA VAL A 416 -30.94 -12.68 -8.07
C VAL A 416 -29.45 -12.71 -8.43
N LEU A 417 -29.12 -12.80 -9.73
CA LEU A 417 -27.74 -12.70 -10.21
C LEU A 417 -27.14 -11.30 -9.98
N THR A 418 -27.89 -10.22 -10.24
CA THR A 418 -27.38 -8.86 -9.95
C THR A 418 -27.21 -8.63 -8.45
N LEU A 419 -28.13 -9.13 -7.61
CA LEU A 419 -28.00 -9.01 -6.16
C LEU A 419 -26.81 -9.84 -5.64
N ALA A 420 -26.59 -11.05 -6.17
CA ALA A 420 -25.45 -11.89 -5.83
C ALA A 420 -24.13 -11.24 -6.26
N GLN A 421 -24.07 -10.68 -7.47
CA GLN A 421 -22.92 -9.94 -7.97
C GLN A 421 -22.62 -8.72 -7.08
N GLN A 422 -23.65 -7.93 -6.73
CA GLN A 422 -23.50 -6.78 -5.84
C GLN A 422 -22.98 -7.19 -4.45
N THR A 423 -23.44 -8.33 -3.93
CA THR A 423 -22.99 -8.86 -2.63
C THR A 423 -21.53 -9.35 -2.71
N ALA A 424 -21.14 -9.98 -3.82
CA ALA A 424 -19.76 -10.39 -4.06
C ALA A 424 -18.82 -9.20 -4.19
N ASP A 425 -19.21 -8.16 -4.93
CA ASP A 425 -18.44 -6.94 -5.09
C ASP A 425 -18.26 -6.20 -3.76
N GLN A 426 -19.30 -6.18 -2.92
CA GLN A 426 -19.22 -5.64 -1.57
C GLN A 426 -18.23 -6.43 -0.69
N ALA A 427 -18.30 -7.76 -0.70
CA ALA A 427 -17.40 -8.61 0.07
C ALA A 427 -15.93 -8.45 -0.38
N ILE A 428 -15.68 -8.35 -1.69
CA ILE A 428 -14.34 -8.10 -2.25
C ILE A 428 -13.82 -6.73 -1.80
N ALA A 429 -14.68 -5.70 -1.82
CA ALA A 429 -14.30 -4.36 -1.38
C ALA A 429 -14.01 -4.28 0.13
N GLU A 430 -14.69 -5.07 0.95
CA GLU A 430 -14.40 -5.20 2.38
C GLU A 430 -13.07 -5.94 2.62
N ALA A 431 -12.87 -7.09 1.96
CA ALA A 431 -11.62 -7.85 2.06
C ALA A 431 -10.38 -7.04 1.64
N ARG A 432 -10.48 -6.26 0.55
CA ARG A 432 -9.40 -5.36 0.10
C ARG A 432 -9.09 -4.26 1.11
N ARG A 433 -10.12 -3.71 1.77
CA ARG A 433 -9.93 -2.68 2.80
C ARG A 433 -9.22 -3.25 4.03
N GLU A 434 -9.57 -4.46 4.43
CA GLU A 434 -8.93 -5.13 5.55
C GLU A 434 -7.47 -5.51 5.22
N ALA A 435 -7.21 -6.03 4.03
CA ALA A 435 -5.85 -6.32 3.57
C ALA A 435 -4.96 -5.07 3.57
N ASN A 436 -5.41 -3.97 2.96
CA ASN A 436 -4.65 -2.71 2.95
C ASN A 436 -4.41 -2.14 4.36
N LYS A 437 -5.36 -2.33 5.29
CA LYS A 437 -5.19 -1.94 6.69
C LYS A 437 -4.05 -2.73 7.35
N ILE A 438 -4.02 -4.05 7.15
CA ILE A 438 -2.97 -4.94 7.69
C ILE A 438 -1.60 -4.56 7.11
N VAL A 439 -1.53 -4.31 5.80
CA VAL A 439 -0.29 -3.88 5.13
C VAL A 439 0.19 -2.52 5.66
N GLY A 440 -0.73 -1.57 5.86
CA GLY A 440 -0.41 -0.28 6.46
C GLY A 440 0.18 -0.40 7.87
N THR A 441 -0.47 -1.17 8.75
CA THR A 441 0.05 -1.40 10.11
C THR A 441 1.39 -2.14 10.11
N ALA A 442 1.55 -3.14 9.23
CA ALA A 442 2.82 -3.86 9.09
C ALA A 442 3.93 -2.94 8.58
N LYS A 443 3.61 -1.99 7.70
CA LYS A 443 4.56 -0.99 7.20
C LYS A 443 4.98 0.00 8.28
N GLU A 444 4.06 0.47 9.11
CA GLU A 444 4.38 1.35 10.25
C GLU A 444 5.29 0.63 11.27
N GLU A 445 4.98 -0.63 11.60
CA GLU A 445 5.83 -1.46 12.46
C GLU A 445 7.21 -1.68 11.83
N PHE A 446 7.25 -1.88 10.51
CA PHE A 446 8.49 -2.03 9.75
C PHE A 446 9.35 -0.75 9.76
N GLU A 447 8.75 0.42 9.54
CA GLU A 447 9.45 1.71 9.60
C GLU A 447 10.00 1.99 11.01
N LEU A 448 9.23 1.66 12.06
CA LEU A 448 9.69 1.77 13.45
C LEU A 448 10.90 0.85 13.72
N LEU A 449 10.88 -0.35 13.16
CA LEU A 449 11.96 -1.32 13.25
C LEU A 449 13.21 -0.88 12.50
N GLU A 450 13.06 -0.28 11.32
CA GLU A 450 14.16 0.27 10.53
C GLU A 450 14.93 1.36 11.28
N VAL A 451 14.20 2.27 11.95
CA VAL A 451 14.81 3.31 12.80
C VAL A 451 15.61 2.68 13.93
N LYS A 452 15.06 1.68 14.62
CA LYS A 452 15.76 0.96 15.70
C LYS A 452 17.04 0.28 15.21
N ILE A 453 17.03 -0.30 14.01
CA ILE A 453 18.20 -0.94 13.42
C ILE A 453 19.28 0.10 13.08
N GLN A 454 18.90 1.25 12.53
CA GLN A 454 19.86 2.32 12.24
C GLN A 454 20.48 2.88 13.52
N GLN A 455 19.67 3.07 14.56
CA GLN A 455 20.19 3.44 15.88
C GLN A 455 21.19 2.41 16.40
N ALA A 456 20.82 1.12 16.38
CA ALA A 456 21.71 0.03 16.78
C ALA A 456 23.04 0.04 16.00
N ARG A 457 22.98 0.27 14.68
CA ARG A 457 24.15 0.39 13.80
C ARG A 457 25.04 1.57 14.17
N THR A 458 24.46 2.74 14.44
CA THR A 458 25.23 3.91 14.88
C THR A 458 25.90 3.69 16.24
N THR A 459 25.22 3.04 17.19
CA THR A 459 25.85 2.67 18.47
C THR A 459 26.98 1.67 18.30
N LEU A 460 26.83 0.67 17.42
CA LEU A 460 27.90 -0.28 17.12
C LEU A 460 29.11 0.41 16.49
N GLN A 461 28.89 1.35 15.57
CA GLN A 461 29.96 2.11 14.93
C GLN A 461 30.69 3.04 15.91
N SER A 462 30.01 3.52 16.96
CA SER A 462 30.63 4.30 18.04
C SER A 462 31.40 3.46 19.07
N LEU A 463 31.20 2.15 19.08
CA LEU A 463 31.85 1.20 19.98
C LEU A 463 33.04 0.47 19.32
N GLU A 464 33.28 0.71 18.02
CA GLU A 464 34.46 0.23 17.32
C GLU A 464 35.67 1.03 17.82
N PRO A 465 36.64 0.41 18.54
CA PRO A 465 37.72 1.13 19.17
C PRO A 465 38.58 1.80 18.09
N GLU A 466 38.66 3.12 18.17
CA GLU A 466 39.56 3.97 17.38
C GLU A 466 40.98 3.38 17.52
N GLU A 467 41.50 2.82 16.42
CA GLU A 467 42.83 2.22 16.38
C GLU A 467 43.83 3.24 16.95
N LEU A 468 44.43 2.88 18.09
CA LEU A 468 45.43 3.68 18.79
C LEU A 468 46.49 4.15 17.78
N PRO A 469 46.74 5.46 17.66
CA PRO A 469 47.81 5.94 16.81
C PRO A 469 49.12 5.31 17.30
N ASP A 470 49.82 4.65 16.37
CA ASP A 470 51.15 4.06 16.54
C ASP A 470 52.12 5.16 16.99
N GLU A 471 52.22 5.36 18.31
CA GLU A 471 53.18 6.30 18.90
C GLU A 471 54.58 5.74 18.66
N GLY A 472 55.26 6.36 17.69
CA GLY A 472 56.60 6.00 17.29
C GLY A 472 57.58 5.91 18.45
N SER A 473 58.14 4.71 18.62
CA SER A 473 59.41 4.52 19.32
C SER A 473 60.57 4.85 18.38
N GLY A 474 60.79 6.14 18.16
CA GLY A 474 62.03 6.70 17.65
C GLY A 474 62.73 7.53 18.72
N ALA A 475 63.76 6.98 19.37
CA ALA A 475 64.87 7.68 20.02
C ALA A 475 65.91 6.60 20.39
N ASP A 476 67.05 6.47 19.72
CA ASP A 476 68.25 7.34 19.76
C ASP A 476 69.16 7.09 20.98
N ALA A 477 70.48 7.15 20.73
CA ALA A 477 71.68 6.90 21.53
C ALA A 477 72.46 5.64 21.05
N GLY A 478 73.70 5.70 20.55
CA GLY A 478 74.75 6.70 20.68
C GLY A 478 76.05 6.01 21.12
N ASP A 479 77.09 6.14 20.28
CA ASP A 479 78.54 5.96 20.51
C ASP A 479 79.12 4.79 21.34
N ALA A 480 79.95 3.96 20.69
CA ALA A 480 81.39 3.75 20.98
C ALA A 480 82.04 2.76 20.01
#